data_AF-A0AAV4WIB3-F1
#
_entry.id   AF-A0AAV4WIB3-F1
#
_cell.length_a   1.000
_cell.length_b   1.000
_cell.length_c   1.000
_cell.angle_alpha   90.00
_cell.angle_beta   90.00
_cell.angle_gamma   90.00
#
_symmetry.space_group_name_H-M   'P 1'
#
loop_
_entity.id
_entity.type
_entity.pdbx_description
1 polymer ?
#
loop_
_entity_poly.entity_id
_entity_poly.type
_entity_poly.pdbx_seq_one_letter_code
_entity_poly.pdbx_strand_id
1 'polypeptide(L)'
;MIEGKDQASKETELPPASSVRISNRGESSNMELSLSSSSDSTVKGDSDRGQWNNKMDFLVSVINYAVGLGNVWRFPYLCYENGGGAFLLPYLICLVLLAGPAFVMEVSIGQYLKLGGISVWKVCPMMKGTGYSSTVIVAWYNTYFIVVVSWVLLYFFQSFRAVLPWQLCNGYWNTPNCQVIETMFTNSTAVISNATEHGSSSVVEFWE
;
A
#
# COMPACT_ATOMS: atom_id res chain seq x y z
N MET A 1 -39.04 -35.72 39.15
CA MET A 1 -38.80 -37.04 39.76
C MET A 1 -38.28 -37.94 38.66
N ILE A 2 -36.97 -38.25 38.71
CA ILE A 2 -36.30 -39.45 38.13
C ILE A 2 -36.26 -39.46 36.58
N GLU A 3 -35.15 -39.27 35.86
CA GLU A 3 -33.79 -39.85 35.87
C GLU A 3 -33.70 -41.31 35.40
N GLY A 4 -32.97 -41.52 34.28
CA GLY A 4 -32.55 -42.82 33.74
C GLY A 4 -33.55 -43.49 32.79
N LYS A 5 -33.18 -44.27 31.77
CA LYS A 5 -31.93 -44.82 31.21
C LYS A 5 -32.43 -45.51 29.90
N ASP A 6 -31.76 -45.49 28.76
CA ASP A 6 -30.68 -46.43 28.45
C ASP A 6 -29.89 -46.01 27.20
N GLN A 7 -28.59 -46.25 27.30
CA GLN A 7 -27.57 -46.10 26.27
C GLN A 7 -27.57 -47.32 25.35
N ALA A 8 -27.31 -47.10 24.05
CA ALA A 8 -26.55 -48.04 23.25
C ALA A 8 -25.84 -47.32 22.10
N SER A 9 -24.51 -47.23 22.24
CA SER A 9 -23.47 -47.21 21.20
C SER A 9 -23.53 -46.17 20.06
N LYS A 10 -22.69 -45.14 20.22
CA LYS A 10 -21.96 -44.48 19.13
C LYS A 10 -20.92 -45.45 18.57
N GLU A 11 -20.91 -45.68 17.26
CA GLU A 11 -19.69 -45.69 16.44
C GLU A 11 -20.01 -45.61 14.93
N THR A 12 -19.16 -44.84 14.24
CA THR A 12 -18.86 -44.85 12.80
C THR A 12 -19.64 -43.89 11.88
N GLU A 13 -18.86 -43.00 11.26
CA GLU A 13 -19.23 -41.93 10.35
C GLU A 13 -19.46 -42.35 8.88
N LEU A 14 -20.30 -41.53 8.20
CA LEU A 14 -20.27 -41.03 6.80
C LEU A 14 -20.76 -41.92 5.62
N PRO A 15 -21.23 -41.37 4.46
CA PRO A 15 -21.59 -39.98 4.10
C PRO A 15 -22.96 -39.87 3.34
N PRO A 16 -23.27 -38.86 2.48
CA PRO A 16 -24.33 -37.88 2.71
C PRO A 16 -25.58 -38.07 1.80
N ALA A 17 -26.78 -37.81 2.33
CA ALA A 17 -28.02 -37.83 1.54
C ALA A 17 -28.61 -36.43 1.38
N SER A 18 -28.55 -35.94 0.14
CA SER A 18 -29.23 -34.77 -0.42
C SER A 18 -30.75 -34.80 -0.19
N SER A 19 -31.34 -33.66 0.18
CA SER A 19 -32.80 -33.48 0.24
C SER A 19 -33.37 -33.17 -1.15
N VAL A 20 -34.09 -34.14 -1.70
CA VAL A 20 -34.86 -34.08 -2.95
C VAL A 20 -36.21 -33.42 -2.69
N ARG A 21 -36.57 -32.36 -3.44
CA ARG A 21 -37.97 -31.92 -3.57
C ARG A 21 -38.59 -32.57 -4.82
N ILE A 22 -39.70 -33.26 -4.62
CA ILE A 22 -40.49 -33.89 -5.69
C ILE A 22 -41.37 -32.83 -6.36
N SER A 23 -41.27 -32.74 -7.69
CA SER A 23 -42.33 -32.19 -8.55
C SER A 23 -42.50 -33.13 -9.74
N ASN A 24 -43.60 -33.86 -9.76
CA ASN A 24 -43.98 -34.78 -10.85
C ASN A 24 -44.55 -33.99 -12.03
N ARG A 25 -44.00 -34.21 -13.23
CA ARG A 25 -44.78 -34.28 -14.48
C ARG A 25 -43.96 -34.98 -15.55
N GLY A 26 -44.43 -36.14 -16.01
CA GLY A 26 -43.78 -36.93 -17.05
C GLY A 26 -43.96 -36.32 -18.44
N GLU A 27 -42.97 -36.52 -19.31
CA GLU A 27 -43.12 -37.15 -20.63
C GLU A 27 -41.72 -37.44 -21.21
N SER A 28 -41.62 -38.51 -22.02
CA SER A 28 -40.42 -39.15 -22.58
C SER A 28 -39.25 -38.25 -22.98
N SER A 29 -38.02 -38.66 -22.63
CA SER A 29 -36.80 -38.21 -23.30
C SER A 29 -35.95 -39.40 -23.74
N ASN A 30 -35.85 -39.57 -25.06
CA ASN A 30 -34.77 -40.29 -25.71
C ASN A 30 -33.43 -39.73 -25.23
N MET A 31 -32.48 -40.62 -24.94
CA MET A 31 -31.12 -40.26 -24.54
C MET A 31 -30.30 -39.94 -25.79
N GLU A 32 -30.34 -38.67 -26.23
CA GLU A 32 -29.33 -38.13 -27.14
C GLU A 32 -28.24 -37.45 -26.32
N LEU A 33 -27.08 -38.10 -26.28
CA LEU A 33 -25.86 -37.58 -25.70
C LEU A 33 -25.27 -36.54 -26.68
N SER A 34 -25.72 -35.29 -26.59
CA SER A 34 -25.09 -34.18 -27.32
C SER A 34 -24.11 -33.43 -26.41
N LEU A 35 -22.83 -33.71 -26.63
CA LEU A 35 -21.71 -32.93 -26.13
C LEU A 35 -21.77 -31.55 -26.80
N SER A 36 -22.51 -30.61 -26.21
CA SER A 36 -22.52 -29.22 -26.67
C SER A 36 -21.23 -28.55 -26.21
N SER A 37 -20.28 -28.51 -27.15
CA SER A 37 -19.23 -27.49 -27.21
C SER A 37 -19.89 -26.12 -27.13
N SER A 38 -20.08 -25.60 -25.91
CA SER A 38 -20.38 -24.19 -25.69
C SER A 38 -19.06 -23.42 -25.71
N SER A 39 -18.49 -23.32 -26.90
CA SER A 39 -17.75 -22.12 -27.30
C SER A 39 -18.78 -21.00 -27.48
N ASP A 40 -19.42 -20.60 -26.38
CA ASP A 40 -20.16 -19.35 -26.30
C ASP A 40 -19.16 -18.30 -25.84
N SER A 41 -18.50 -17.71 -26.82
CA SER A 41 -17.82 -16.43 -26.63
C SER A 41 -18.91 -15.36 -26.51
N THR A 42 -19.64 -15.39 -25.40
CA THR A 42 -20.34 -14.22 -24.90
C THR A 42 -19.29 -13.14 -24.77
N VAL A 43 -19.39 -12.12 -25.63
CA VAL A 43 -18.75 -10.84 -25.38
C VAL A 43 -19.26 -10.40 -24.01
N LYS A 44 -18.49 -10.67 -22.95
CA LYS A 44 -18.65 -10.08 -21.62
C LYS A 44 -18.44 -8.57 -21.78
N GLY A 45 -19.49 -7.89 -22.24
CA GLY A 45 -19.48 -6.46 -22.47
C GLY A 45 -19.59 -5.76 -21.13
N ASP A 46 -18.52 -5.08 -20.73
CA ASP A 46 -18.39 -3.93 -19.80
C ASP A 46 -19.13 -3.95 -18.44
N SER A 47 -19.97 -4.93 -18.13
CA SER A 47 -20.84 -4.99 -16.94
C SER A 47 -20.18 -5.65 -15.73
N ASP A 48 -19.04 -6.32 -15.92
CA ASP A 48 -18.25 -6.97 -14.85
C ASP A 48 -17.23 -5.99 -14.22
N ARG A 49 -17.02 -4.81 -14.80
CA ARG A 49 -16.03 -3.82 -14.31
C ARG A 49 -16.71 -2.74 -13.48
N GLY A 50 -16.24 -2.57 -12.24
CA GLY A 50 -16.70 -1.49 -11.35
C GLY A 50 -16.49 -0.10 -11.97
N GLN A 51 -17.51 0.75 -11.87
CA GLN A 51 -17.46 2.15 -12.28
C GLN A 51 -17.30 3.06 -11.06
N TRP A 52 -16.74 4.25 -11.27
CA TRP A 52 -16.67 5.28 -10.23
C TRP A 52 -18.04 5.91 -10.01
N ASN A 53 -18.43 6.09 -8.76
CA ASN A 53 -19.71 6.73 -8.40
C ASN A 53 -19.68 8.22 -8.75
N ASN A 54 -18.58 8.93 -8.42
CA ASN A 54 -18.41 10.35 -8.72
C ASN A 54 -17.07 10.65 -9.40
N LYS A 55 -17.06 11.72 -10.21
CA LYS A 55 -15.83 12.25 -10.84
C LYS A 55 -14.83 12.77 -9.81
N MET A 56 -15.30 13.30 -8.69
CA MET A 56 -14.45 13.79 -7.60
C MET A 56 -13.72 12.65 -6.91
N ASP A 57 -14.33 11.48 -6.75
CA ASP A 57 -13.70 10.29 -6.16
C ASP A 57 -12.50 9.85 -7.00
N PHE A 58 -12.65 9.89 -8.33
CA PHE A 58 -11.54 9.65 -9.26
C PHE A 58 -10.44 10.71 -9.14
N LEU A 59 -10.80 12.00 -9.11
CA LEU A 59 -9.83 13.09 -9.02
C LEU A 59 -9.03 13.03 -7.71
N VAL A 60 -9.71 12.81 -6.58
CA VAL A 60 -9.07 12.67 -5.26
C VAL A 60 -8.15 11.46 -5.24
N SER A 61 -8.55 10.34 -5.85
CA SER A 61 -7.70 9.15 -5.95
C SER A 61 -6.41 9.42 -6.73
N VAL A 62 -6.50 10.16 -7.83
CA VAL A 62 -5.34 10.58 -8.64
C VAL A 62 -4.44 11.56 -7.87
N ILE A 63 -5.01 12.53 -7.16
CA ILE A 63 -4.24 13.49 -6.36
C ILE A 63 -3.51 12.76 -5.23
N ASN A 64 -4.19 11.84 -4.54
CA ASN A 64 -3.58 11.01 -3.50
C ASN A 64 -2.43 10.15 -4.05
N TYR A 65 -2.55 9.66 -5.28
CA TYR A 65 -1.46 8.95 -5.94
C TYR A 65 -0.28 9.87 -6.29
N ALA A 66 -0.54 11.14 -6.68
CA ALA A 66 0.50 12.10 -7.04
C ALA A 66 1.23 12.70 -5.83
N VAL A 67 0.55 12.88 -4.70
CA VAL A 67 1.11 13.46 -3.48
C VAL A 67 1.64 12.33 -2.58
N GLY A 68 2.95 12.09 -2.64
CA GLY A 68 3.62 11.06 -1.84
C GLY A 68 4.48 11.62 -0.71
N LEU A 69 4.82 10.76 0.26
CA LEU A 69 5.71 11.06 1.38
C LEU A 69 7.11 11.54 0.91
N GLY A 70 7.54 11.06 -0.26
CA GLY A 70 8.76 11.52 -0.92
C GLY A 70 8.74 13.02 -1.29
N ASN A 71 7.58 13.61 -1.61
CA ASN A 71 7.49 15.04 -1.89
C ASN A 71 7.74 15.89 -0.62
N VAL A 72 7.53 15.33 0.58
CA VAL A 72 7.67 16.04 1.85
C VAL A 72 9.13 16.15 2.28
N TRP A 73 9.95 15.11 2.10
CA TRP A 73 11.35 15.12 2.55
C TRP A 73 12.37 15.14 1.40
N ARG A 74 12.11 14.43 0.30
CA ARG A 74 13.13 14.22 -0.75
C ARG A 74 13.24 15.47 -1.61
N PHE A 75 12.10 16.09 -1.92
CA PHE A 75 12.09 17.30 -2.71
C PHE A 75 12.80 18.46 -2.00
N PRO A 76 12.52 18.79 -0.72
CA PRO A 76 13.27 19.85 -0.03
C PRO A 76 14.76 19.53 0.10
N TYR A 77 15.10 18.29 0.43
CA TYR A 77 16.50 17.84 0.53
C TYR A 77 17.25 18.05 -0.79
N LEU A 78 16.65 17.62 -1.92
CA LEU A 78 17.30 17.73 -3.23
C LEU A 78 17.37 19.18 -3.72
N CYS A 79 16.36 20.01 -3.43
CA CYS A 79 16.41 21.44 -3.72
C CYS A 79 17.55 22.09 -2.94
N TYR A 80 17.70 21.77 -1.65
CA TYR A 80 18.75 22.34 -0.81
C TYR A 80 20.15 22.03 -1.33
N GLU A 81 20.43 20.77 -1.71
CA GLU A 81 21.75 20.40 -2.23
C GLU A 81 22.06 20.97 -3.63
N ASN A 82 21.04 21.18 -4.47
CA ASN A 82 21.21 21.60 -5.87
C ASN A 82 21.04 23.12 -6.09
N GLY A 83 21.43 23.94 -5.12
CA GLY A 83 21.38 25.41 -5.25
C GLY A 83 20.02 26.04 -4.89
N GLY A 84 19.26 25.38 -4.01
CA GLY A 84 18.02 25.90 -3.43
C GLY A 84 16.95 26.20 -4.47
N GLY A 85 16.50 27.45 -4.52
CA GLY A 85 15.43 27.90 -5.41
C GLY A 85 15.78 27.85 -6.90
N ALA A 86 17.07 27.86 -7.28
CA ALA A 86 17.47 27.80 -8.68
C ALA A 86 17.15 26.44 -9.34
N PHE A 87 17.13 25.36 -8.54
CA PHE A 87 16.73 24.02 -8.98
C PHE A 87 15.25 23.91 -9.37
N LEU A 88 14.40 24.83 -8.91
CA LEU A 88 12.97 24.82 -9.22
C LEU A 88 12.69 25.07 -10.70
N LEU A 89 13.49 25.89 -11.37
CA LEU A 89 13.28 26.23 -12.78
C LEU A 89 13.41 25.00 -13.71
N PRO A 90 14.52 24.24 -13.71
CA PRO A 90 14.61 23.01 -14.50
C PRO A 90 13.60 21.95 -14.04
N TYR A 91 13.29 21.88 -12.74
CA TYR A 91 12.29 20.96 -12.22
C TYR A 91 10.90 21.22 -12.82
N LEU A 92 10.45 22.49 -12.86
CA LEU A 92 9.16 22.87 -13.44
C LEU A 92 9.11 22.63 -14.95
N ILE A 93 10.22 22.89 -15.67
CA ILE A 93 10.30 22.63 -17.11
C ILE A 93 10.15 21.13 -17.39
N CYS A 94 10.88 20.28 -16.68
CA CYS A 94 10.75 18.82 -16.80
C CYS A 94 9.35 18.33 -16.39
N LEU A 95 8.73 18.94 -15.37
CA LEU A 95 7.39 18.61 -14.94
C LEU A 95 6.37 18.89 -16.06
N VAL A 96 6.41 20.08 -16.67
CA VAL A 96 5.44 20.47 -17.71
C VAL A 96 5.71 19.74 -19.03
N LEU A 97 6.97 19.56 -19.43
CA LEU A 97 7.31 18.97 -20.73
C LEU A 97 7.35 17.44 -20.74
N LEU A 98 7.70 16.81 -19.62
CA LEU A 98 7.84 15.35 -19.55
C LEU A 98 6.72 14.73 -18.72
N ALA A 99 6.55 15.18 -17.47
CA ALA A 99 5.59 14.56 -16.56
C ALA A 99 4.13 14.83 -16.97
N GLY A 100 3.80 16.05 -17.39
CA GLY A 100 2.47 16.42 -17.87
C GLY A 100 1.99 15.55 -19.04
N PRO A 101 2.73 15.49 -20.16
CA PRO A 101 2.36 14.66 -21.30
C PRO A 101 2.34 13.16 -20.97
N ALA A 102 3.31 12.66 -20.20
CA ALA A 102 3.33 11.25 -19.80
C ALA A 102 2.11 10.89 -18.94
N PHE A 103 1.72 11.76 -18.01
CA PHE A 103 0.54 11.56 -17.17
C PHE A 103 -0.76 11.56 -17.98
N VAL A 104 -0.93 12.52 -18.90
CA VAL A 104 -2.10 12.54 -19.78
C VAL A 104 -2.14 11.31 -20.67
N MET A 105 -1.00 10.90 -21.23
CA MET A 105 -0.89 9.70 -22.06
C MET A 105 -1.32 8.44 -21.29
N GLU A 106 -0.80 8.24 -20.08
CA GLU A 106 -1.14 7.08 -19.23
C GLU A 106 -2.64 7.05 -18.90
N VAL A 107 -3.20 8.18 -18.47
CA VAL A 107 -4.63 8.28 -18.14
C VAL A 107 -5.50 8.06 -19.38
N SER A 108 -5.16 8.67 -20.52
CA SER A 108 -5.91 8.50 -21.77
C SER A 108 -5.90 7.05 -22.25
N ILE A 109 -4.75 6.36 -22.20
CA ILE A 109 -4.63 4.94 -22.54
C ILE A 109 -5.49 4.08 -21.60
N GLY A 110 -5.43 4.35 -20.29
CA GLY A 110 -6.23 3.63 -19.29
C GLY A 110 -7.74 3.81 -19.48
N GLN A 111 -8.19 5.01 -19.85
CA GLN A 111 -9.61 5.28 -20.13
C GLN A 111 -10.08 4.70 -21.47
N TYR A 112 -9.22 4.72 -22.50
CA TYR A 112 -9.56 4.21 -23.83
C TYR A 112 -9.62 2.67 -23.86
N LEU A 113 -8.59 2.00 -23.31
CA LEU A 113 -8.51 0.54 -23.36
C LEU A 113 -9.32 -0.12 -22.25
N LYS A 114 -9.54 0.54 -21.10
CA LYS A 114 -10.22 -0.02 -19.92
C LYS A 114 -9.65 -1.37 -19.42
N LEU A 115 -8.42 -1.69 -19.81
CA LEU A 115 -7.68 -2.89 -19.42
C LEU A 115 -6.77 -2.61 -18.22
N GLY A 116 -6.44 -3.64 -17.43
CA GLY A 116 -5.45 -3.53 -16.36
C GLY A 116 -4.01 -3.40 -16.89
N GLY A 117 -3.07 -2.97 -16.04
CA GLY A 117 -1.69 -2.62 -16.44
C GLY A 117 -0.87 -3.74 -17.08
N ILE A 118 -1.18 -5.02 -16.83
CA ILE A 118 -0.55 -6.16 -17.53
C ILE A 118 -1.27 -6.47 -18.85
N SER A 119 -2.60 -6.31 -18.88
CA SER A 119 -3.43 -6.62 -20.06
C SER A 119 -3.34 -5.56 -21.15
N VAL A 120 -2.96 -4.32 -20.80
CA VAL A 120 -2.80 -3.22 -21.76
C VAL A 120 -1.74 -3.53 -22.83
N TRP A 121 -0.69 -4.26 -22.46
CA TRP A 121 0.41 -4.66 -23.34
C TRP A 121 0.03 -5.76 -24.35
N LYS A 122 -1.23 -6.23 -24.37
CA LYS A 122 -1.74 -7.07 -25.46
C LYS A 122 -1.76 -6.32 -26.81
N VAL A 123 -1.80 -4.98 -26.78
CA VAL A 123 -1.73 -4.14 -27.99
C VAL A 123 -0.36 -4.23 -28.67
N CYS A 124 0.73 -4.31 -27.89
CA CYS A 124 2.09 -4.50 -28.38
C CYS A 124 2.78 -5.64 -27.61
N PRO A 125 2.69 -6.90 -28.10
CA PRO A 125 3.17 -8.07 -27.37
C PRO A 125 4.68 -8.07 -27.13
N MET A 126 5.46 -7.32 -27.93
CA MET A 126 6.90 -7.14 -27.72
C MET A 126 7.20 -6.46 -26.37
N MET A 127 6.30 -5.60 -25.88
CA MET A 127 6.46 -4.84 -24.64
C MET A 127 5.75 -5.49 -23.44
N LYS A 128 5.31 -6.75 -23.56
CA LYS A 128 4.60 -7.45 -22.48
C LYS A 128 5.45 -7.55 -21.19
N GLY A 129 6.77 -7.57 -21.31
CA GLY A 129 7.71 -7.54 -20.18
C GLY A 129 7.58 -6.29 -19.30
N THR A 130 7.23 -5.14 -19.88
CA THR A 130 7.09 -3.86 -19.16
C THR A 130 5.97 -3.90 -18.13
N GLY A 131 4.86 -4.60 -18.42
CA GLY A 131 3.76 -4.76 -17.45
C GLY A 131 4.15 -5.59 -16.23
N TYR A 132 4.91 -6.67 -16.45
CA TYR A 132 5.42 -7.50 -15.35
C TYR A 132 6.48 -6.76 -14.53
N SER A 133 7.42 -6.07 -15.18
CA SER A 133 8.46 -5.30 -14.47
C SER A 133 7.83 -4.18 -13.63
N SER A 134 6.82 -3.48 -14.16
CA SER A 134 6.08 -2.47 -13.41
C SER A 134 5.34 -3.05 -12.20
N THR A 135 4.86 -4.28 -12.28
CA THR A 135 4.17 -4.92 -11.14
C THR A 135 5.17 -5.30 -10.05
N VAL A 136 6.33 -5.85 -10.43
CA VAL A 136 7.40 -6.23 -9.49
C VAL A 136 7.96 -5.02 -8.75
N ILE A 137 8.24 -3.91 -9.45
CA ILE A 137 8.78 -2.71 -8.80
C ILE A 137 7.79 -2.08 -7.81
N VAL A 138 6.49 -2.09 -8.16
CA VAL A 138 5.43 -1.60 -7.25
C VAL A 138 5.30 -2.51 -6.03
N ALA A 139 5.42 -3.83 -6.18
CA ALA A 139 5.41 -4.76 -5.06
C ALA A 139 6.58 -4.51 -4.09
N TRP A 140 7.79 -4.31 -4.61
CA TRP A 140 8.95 -3.96 -3.78
C TRP A 140 8.77 -2.63 -3.05
N TYR A 141 8.27 -1.62 -3.76
CA TYR A 141 8.00 -0.31 -3.18
C TYR A 141 6.97 -0.39 -2.06
N ASN A 142 5.89 -1.17 -2.24
CA ASN A 142 4.85 -1.34 -1.23
C ASN A 142 5.41 -1.90 0.08
N THR A 143 6.25 -2.95 0.01
CA THR A 143 6.90 -3.54 1.19
C THR A 143 7.73 -2.51 1.96
N TYR A 144 8.52 -1.70 1.26
CA TYR A 144 9.30 -0.62 1.88
C TYR A 144 8.39 0.43 2.55
N PHE A 145 7.30 0.82 1.88
CA PHE A 145 6.38 1.83 2.40
C PHE A 145 5.63 1.38 3.66
N ILE A 146 5.27 0.10 3.78
CA ILE A 146 4.62 -0.43 4.99
C ILE A 146 5.53 -0.27 6.21
N VAL A 147 6.83 -0.52 6.07
CA VAL A 147 7.79 -0.34 7.17
C VAL A 147 7.86 1.12 7.61
N VAL A 148 7.96 2.05 6.66
CA VAL A 148 7.99 3.49 6.96
C VAL A 148 6.69 3.95 7.62
N VAL A 149 5.53 3.53 7.12
CA VAL A 149 4.23 3.83 7.74
C VAL A 149 4.16 3.28 9.16
N SER A 150 4.74 2.09 9.41
CA SER A 150 4.79 1.51 10.75
C SER A 150 5.57 2.38 11.73
N TRP A 151 6.71 2.95 11.32
CA TRP A 151 7.45 3.91 12.14
C TRP A 151 6.68 5.20 12.38
N VAL A 152 6.03 5.75 11.36
CA VAL A 152 5.19 6.95 11.49
C VAL A 152 4.03 6.70 12.47
N LEU A 153 3.40 5.53 12.42
CA LEU A 153 2.34 5.16 13.37
C LEU A 153 2.87 5.01 14.79
N LEU A 154 4.05 4.41 14.97
CA LEU A 154 4.71 4.34 16.28
C LEU A 154 4.92 5.74 16.85
N TYR A 155 5.49 6.66 16.06
CA TYR A 155 5.68 8.06 16.45
C TYR A 155 4.36 8.76 16.76
N PHE A 156 3.32 8.51 15.94
CA PHE A 156 1.99 9.07 16.14
C PHE A 156 1.40 8.66 17.49
N PHE A 157 1.41 7.37 17.83
CA PHE A 157 0.86 6.90 19.11
C PHE A 157 1.70 7.37 20.30
N GLN A 158 3.02 7.42 20.16
CA GLN A 158 3.92 7.90 21.21
C GLN A 158 3.81 9.41 21.46
N SER A 159 3.24 10.17 20.51
CA SER A 159 2.98 11.61 20.65
C SER A 159 1.84 11.94 21.62
N PHE A 160 1.00 10.97 22.02
CA PHE A 160 -0.03 11.19 23.05
C PHE A 160 0.51 11.19 24.48
N ARG A 161 1.82 10.97 24.69
CA ARG A 161 2.46 11.03 26.01
C ARG A 161 2.75 12.49 26.39
N ALA A 162 2.61 12.81 27.68
CA ALA A 162 2.89 14.17 28.19
C ALA A 162 4.36 14.58 28.05
N VAL A 163 5.28 13.61 28.12
CA VAL A 163 6.70 13.78 27.84
C VAL A 163 7.07 12.81 26.74
N LEU A 164 7.66 13.32 25.65
CA LEU A 164 7.99 12.50 24.50
C LEU A 164 9.21 11.62 24.84
N PRO A 165 9.21 10.31 24.49
CA PRO A 165 10.29 9.39 24.84
C PRO A 165 11.67 9.85 24.34
N TRP A 166 11.71 10.53 23.20
CA TRP A 166 12.93 11.03 22.54
C TRP A 166 13.27 12.49 22.88
N GLN A 167 12.56 13.12 23.82
CA GLN A 167 12.87 14.47 24.30
C GLN A 167 14.01 14.48 25.32
N LEU A 168 14.17 13.41 26.10
CA LEU A 168 15.09 13.34 27.23
C LEU A 168 16.06 12.16 27.09
N CYS A 169 17.28 12.35 27.57
CA CYS A 169 18.31 11.29 27.64
C CYS A 169 18.10 10.32 28.83
N ASN A 170 16.87 9.98 29.20
CA ASN A 170 16.54 9.13 30.36
C ASN A 170 15.90 7.76 29.99
N GLY A 171 15.90 7.41 28.70
CA GLY A 171 15.47 6.10 28.22
C GLY A 171 16.52 5.02 28.45
N TYR A 172 16.08 3.76 28.54
CA TYR A 172 16.99 2.61 28.68
C TYR A 172 17.84 2.33 27.43
N TRP A 173 17.45 2.92 26.29
CA TRP A 173 18.16 2.83 25.01
C TRP A 173 19.26 3.89 24.85
N ASN A 174 19.31 4.89 25.73
CA ASN A 174 20.29 5.97 25.60
C ASN A 174 21.65 5.57 26.20
N THR A 175 22.71 5.98 25.51
CA THR A 175 24.10 5.89 25.91
C THR A 175 24.49 7.03 26.86
N PRO A 176 25.60 6.91 27.62
CA PRO A 176 26.11 8.00 28.46
C PRO A 176 26.51 9.27 27.67
N ASN A 177 26.63 9.17 26.34
CA ASN A 177 27.00 10.29 25.47
C ASN A 177 25.80 11.07 24.91
N CYS A 178 24.57 10.70 25.31
CA CYS A 178 23.35 11.36 24.86
C CYS A 178 23.26 12.80 25.39
N GLN A 179 23.02 13.76 24.48
CA GLN A 179 22.90 15.19 24.83
C GLN A 179 21.51 15.74 24.48
N VAL A 180 20.90 16.46 25.43
CA VAL A 180 19.63 17.18 25.23
C VAL A 180 19.93 18.64 24.90
N ILE A 181 19.27 19.20 23.87
CA ILE A 181 19.52 20.57 23.37
C ILE A 181 19.23 21.65 24.43
N GLU A 182 18.40 21.37 25.44
CA GLU A 182 18.05 22.31 26.51
C GLU A 182 19.24 22.72 27.40
N THR A 183 20.30 21.91 27.49
CA THR A 183 21.48 22.23 28.33
C THR A 183 22.37 23.34 27.75
N MET A 184 22.14 23.78 26.50
CA MET A 184 22.92 24.85 25.89
C MET A 184 22.57 26.27 26.39
N PHE A 185 21.37 26.49 26.95
CA PHE A 185 20.89 27.84 27.30
C PHE A 185 21.10 28.26 28.75
N THR A 186 21.45 27.34 29.66
CA THR A 186 21.53 27.62 31.10
C THR A 186 22.93 27.58 31.71
N ASN A 187 23.95 27.10 30.98
CA ASN A 187 25.35 27.13 31.44
C ASN A 187 26.33 27.34 30.28
N SER A 188 26.40 28.57 29.77
CA SER A 188 27.37 28.98 28.73
C SER A 188 28.85 28.92 29.16
N THR A 189 29.17 28.42 30.35
CA THR A 189 30.54 28.27 30.86
C THR A 189 31.01 26.83 31.04
N ALA A 190 30.13 25.82 30.92
CA ALA A 190 30.50 24.40 31.10
C ALA A 190 30.60 23.60 29.79
N VAL A 191 30.10 24.13 28.66
CA VAL A 191 29.97 23.37 27.40
C VAL A 191 31.21 23.49 26.48
N ILE A 192 32.14 24.40 26.76
CA ILE A 192 33.32 24.60 25.89
C ILE A 192 34.47 23.63 26.22
N SER A 193 34.44 22.91 27.34
CA SER A 193 35.62 22.14 27.79
C SER A 193 35.67 20.65 27.40
N ASN A 194 34.84 20.17 26.46
CA ASN A 194 35.03 18.83 25.86
C ASN A 194 34.15 18.59 24.60
N ALA A 195 34.08 19.57 23.68
CA ALA A 195 33.38 19.39 22.39
C ALA A 195 34.19 18.54 21.38
N THR A 196 34.82 17.45 21.84
CA THR A 196 35.59 16.51 21.01
C THR A 196 34.94 15.12 20.90
N GLU A 197 33.82 14.86 21.58
CA GLU A 197 33.07 13.62 21.39
C GLU A 197 31.81 13.86 20.57
N HIS A 198 31.58 12.98 19.59
CA HIS A 198 30.35 12.87 18.80
C HIS A 198 29.16 12.63 19.73
N GLY A 199 28.57 13.69 20.29
CA GLY A 199 27.33 13.61 21.06
C GLY A 199 26.17 13.23 20.14
N SER A 200 25.48 12.15 20.47
CA SER A 200 24.26 11.69 19.79
C SER A 200 23.01 12.20 20.50
N SER A 201 21.90 12.30 19.77
CA SER A 201 20.62 12.74 20.33
C SER A 201 19.74 11.52 20.62
N SER A 202 18.87 11.63 21.64
CA SER A 202 18.02 10.50 22.06
C SER A 202 17.13 9.94 20.94
N VAL A 203 16.77 10.75 19.93
CA VAL A 203 15.99 10.29 18.77
C VAL A 203 16.80 9.42 17.81
N VAL A 204 18.10 9.68 17.67
CA VAL A 204 19.00 8.88 16.82
C VAL A 204 19.27 7.55 17.49
N GLU A 205 19.63 7.58 18.78
CA GLU A 205 19.93 6.38 19.58
C GLU A 205 18.73 5.44 19.77
N PHE A 206 17.50 5.95 19.63
CA PHE A 206 16.30 5.11 19.71
C PHE A 206 16.19 4.09 18.55
N TRP A 207 16.84 4.35 17.41
CA TRP A 207 16.81 3.48 16.23
C TRP A 207 18.15 2.83 15.88
N GLU A 208 19.19 3.09 16.68
CA GLU A 208 20.48 2.39 16.60
C GLU A 208 20.38 1.00 17.25
#